data_AF-A0A5C4RW39-F1
#
_entry.id   AF-A0A5C4RW39-F1
#
_cell.length_a   1.000
_cell.length_b   1.000
_cell.length_c   1.000
_cell.angle_alpha   90.00
_cell.angle_beta   90.00
_cell.angle_gamma   90.00
#
_symmetry.space_group_name_H-M   'P 1'
#
loop_
_entity.id
_entity.type
_entity.pdbx_description
1 polymer ?
#
loop_
_entity_poly.entity_id
_entity_poly.type
_entity_poly.pdbx_seq_one_letter_code
_entity_poly.pdbx_strand_id
1 'polypeptide(L)'
;MATPGPVIRGLSRLFGVEPDETPAVAAGVLMFFLLFAGYFMLRPVRETLGIAGGVDNLQWLFTGTFVATLAAIPLFGWIAARAPRRRILPWTYGFFALNLLGFAAAIALQPDNAWIARGFYIWLSVFNLLAISVAWSVLADLFPVAQAKRLFALMAAGASAGGLAGPLLGVLLVGALDLAGLMVLSTALLLGSAVAARALQVWRDRRPLQADETTARRQPLGGNPFAGIGTVLRSPYLLGIAAFVVLLASVTTFLYFEQARLVELHFPDRADQARVFGTLDFIVQALALLTQLFLTGRIVQRLGIVVLLTTVPMVMALGFLWLALAPTFAVFAVVMVTRRAGEYALARPGREMLFTVVPPEAKYKAKNVIDTAVYRGADAVSAWVKTGIDAIASNPAVVAVAGAALALVWAFTGWSLARRQTILAAGASEPASRG
;
A
#
# COMPACT_ATOMS: atom_id res chain seq x y z
N MET A 1 22.49 -34.65 4.17
CA MET A 1 22.51 -33.24 3.72
C MET A 1 22.41 -33.24 2.20
N ALA A 2 21.26 -32.86 1.64
CA ALA A 2 21.11 -32.75 0.18
C ALA A 2 21.87 -31.50 -0.29
N THR A 3 22.76 -31.66 -1.26
CA THR A 3 23.51 -30.55 -1.85
C THR A 3 22.55 -29.62 -2.60
N PRO A 4 22.53 -28.31 -2.33
CA PRO A 4 21.65 -27.40 -3.05
C PRO A 4 22.01 -27.36 -4.54
N GLY A 5 20.97 -27.34 -5.38
CA GLY A 5 21.07 -27.34 -6.84
C GLY A 5 21.84 -26.13 -7.40
N PRO A 6 22.32 -26.21 -8.65
CA PRO A 6 23.25 -25.22 -9.24
C PRO A 6 22.69 -23.79 -9.30
N VAL A 7 21.38 -23.63 -9.49
CA VAL A 7 20.69 -22.32 -9.50
C VAL A 7 20.75 -21.64 -8.12
N ILE A 8 20.63 -22.43 -7.05
CA ILE A 8 20.66 -21.94 -5.66
C ILE A 8 22.06 -21.44 -5.29
N ARG A 9 23.12 -22.09 -5.79
CA ARG A 9 24.52 -21.65 -5.56
C ARG A 9 24.88 -20.39 -6.34
N GLY A 10 24.31 -20.19 -7.54
CA GLY A 10 24.49 -18.97 -8.33
C GLY A 10 23.87 -17.76 -7.64
N LEU A 11 22.63 -17.91 -7.17
CA LEU A 11 21.91 -16.86 -6.43
C LEU A 11 22.54 -16.57 -5.06
N SER A 12 23.05 -17.60 -4.35
CA SER A 12 23.67 -17.40 -3.05
C SER A 12 24.97 -16.59 -3.13
N ARG A 13 25.75 -16.76 -4.20
CA ARG A 13 26.99 -15.97 -4.44
C ARG A 13 26.71 -14.54 -4.90
N LEU A 14 25.65 -14.33 -5.69
CA LEU A 14 25.27 -13.00 -6.19
C LEU A 14 24.66 -12.09 -5.12
N PHE A 15 23.91 -12.66 -4.16
CA PHE A 15 23.24 -11.91 -3.10
C PHE A 15 23.89 -12.05 -1.72
N GLY A 16 25.06 -12.70 -1.65
CA GLY A 16 25.80 -12.94 -0.40
C GLY A 16 25.02 -13.76 0.63
N VAL A 17 24.12 -14.63 0.18
CA VAL A 17 23.31 -15.50 1.06
C VAL A 17 24.19 -16.64 1.55
N GLU A 18 24.37 -16.75 2.86
CA GLU A 18 25.09 -17.89 3.43
C GLU A 18 24.26 -19.17 3.25
N PRO A 19 24.86 -20.35 3.02
CA PRO A 19 24.13 -21.61 2.81
C PRO A 19 23.10 -21.88 3.90
N ASP A 20 23.43 -21.50 5.12
CA ASP A 20 22.60 -21.58 6.30
C ASP A 20 21.37 -20.66 6.26
N GLU A 21 21.46 -19.50 5.63
CA GLU A 21 20.37 -18.52 5.55
C GLU A 21 19.35 -18.85 4.45
N THR A 22 19.72 -19.70 3.48
CA THR A 22 18.86 -20.11 2.36
C THR A 22 17.43 -20.54 2.76
N PRO A 23 17.21 -21.46 3.73
CA PRO A 23 15.86 -21.84 4.13
C PRO A 23 15.06 -20.68 4.76
N ALA A 24 15.73 -19.76 5.46
CA ALA A 24 15.10 -18.59 6.04
C ALA A 24 14.66 -17.60 4.97
N VAL A 25 15.53 -17.35 3.99
CA VAL A 25 15.24 -16.51 2.83
C VAL A 25 14.08 -17.10 2.03
N ALA A 26 14.09 -18.40 1.73
CA ALA A 26 13.01 -19.07 1.01
C ALA A 26 11.67 -18.98 1.77
N ALA A 27 11.67 -19.21 3.09
CA ALA A 27 10.49 -19.05 3.93
C ALA A 27 9.99 -17.60 3.95
N GLY A 28 10.90 -16.61 4.01
CA GLY A 28 10.55 -15.19 3.96
C GLY A 28 9.97 -14.78 2.60
N VAL A 29 10.60 -15.18 1.50
CA VAL A 29 10.08 -14.97 0.13
C VAL A 29 8.69 -15.58 -0.01
N LEU A 30 8.52 -16.84 0.42
CA LEU A 30 7.23 -17.53 0.35
C LEU A 30 6.16 -16.85 1.23
N MET A 31 6.52 -16.42 2.43
CA MET A 31 5.63 -15.69 3.34
C MET A 31 5.09 -14.42 2.68
N PHE A 32 5.97 -13.58 2.11
CA PHE A 32 5.56 -12.36 1.42
C PHE A 32 4.82 -12.63 0.12
N PHE A 33 5.26 -13.62 -0.67
CA PHE A 33 4.60 -14.01 -1.90
C PHE A 33 3.14 -14.41 -1.64
N LEU A 34 2.89 -15.33 -0.71
CA LEU A 34 1.55 -15.81 -0.40
C LEU A 34 0.65 -14.71 0.18
N LEU A 35 1.19 -13.88 1.09
CA LEU A 35 0.46 -12.75 1.67
C LEU A 35 0.04 -11.74 0.59
N PHE A 36 0.98 -11.32 -0.25
CA PHE A 36 0.71 -10.32 -1.28
C PHE A 36 -0.14 -10.89 -2.40
N ALA A 37 0.04 -12.17 -2.78
CA ALA A 37 -0.83 -12.83 -3.73
C ALA A 37 -2.28 -12.85 -3.25
N GLY A 38 -2.55 -13.27 -2.00
CA GLY A 38 -3.90 -13.26 -1.44
C GLY A 38 -4.50 -11.86 -1.37
N TYR A 39 -3.76 -10.89 -0.82
CA TYR A 39 -4.26 -9.51 -0.70
C TYR A 39 -4.54 -8.85 -2.06
N PHE A 40 -3.59 -8.92 -3.01
CA PHE A 40 -3.77 -8.29 -4.32
C PHE A 40 -4.80 -9.01 -5.18
N MET A 41 -5.04 -10.31 -4.96
CA MET A 41 -6.16 -11.02 -5.58
C MET A 41 -7.53 -10.53 -5.08
N LEU A 42 -7.63 -10.17 -3.79
CA LEU A 42 -8.87 -9.63 -3.21
C LEU A 42 -9.09 -8.14 -3.45
N ARG A 43 -8.07 -7.39 -3.86
CA ARG A 43 -8.24 -5.95 -4.15
C ARG A 43 -9.26 -5.71 -5.28
N PRO A 44 -9.20 -6.39 -6.45
CA PRO A 44 -10.26 -6.29 -7.45
C PRO A 44 -11.64 -6.64 -6.92
N VAL A 45 -11.75 -7.71 -6.12
CA VAL A 45 -13.00 -8.13 -5.47
C VAL A 45 -13.55 -7.03 -4.56
N ARG A 46 -12.68 -6.35 -3.83
CA ARG A 46 -13.04 -5.18 -3.01
C ARG A 46 -13.64 -4.07 -3.86
N GLU A 47 -13.02 -3.72 -4.99
CA GLU A 47 -13.53 -2.65 -5.84
C GLU A 47 -14.91 -2.99 -6.42
N THR A 48 -15.08 -4.22 -6.90
CA THR A 48 -16.38 -4.77 -7.36
C THR A 48 -17.45 -4.67 -6.26
N LEU A 49 -17.12 -5.07 -5.02
CA LEU A 49 -18.06 -4.99 -3.89
C LEU A 49 -18.28 -3.55 -3.41
N GLY A 50 -17.33 -2.65 -3.63
CA GLY A 50 -17.50 -1.22 -3.41
C GLY A 50 -18.59 -0.64 -4.32
N ILE A 51 -18.58 -1.02 -5.60
CA ILE A 51 -19.63 -0.65 -6.57
C ILE A 51 -20.96 -1.30 -6.18
N ALA A 52 -20.98 -2.59 -5.85
CA ALA A 52 -22.20 -3.30 -5.43
C ALA A 52 -22.81 -2.72 -4.13
N GLY A 53 -21.99 -2.06 -3.29
CA GLY A 53 -22.46 -1.30 -2.13
C GLY A 53 -23.19 0.01 -2.48
N GLY A 54 -23.24 0.38 -3.76
CA GLY A 54 -23.85 1.59 -4.31
C GLY A 54 -22.83 2.70 -4.53
N VAL A 55 -22.64 3.11 -5.79
CA VAL A 55 -21.69 4.18 -6.18
C VAL A 55 -22.00 5.53 -5.54
N ASP A 56 -23.29 5.82 -5.29
CA ASP A 56 -23.73 7.03 -4.59
C ASP A 56 -23.40 7.03 -3.08
N ASN A 57 -22.90 5.91 -2.54
CA ASN A 57 -22.56 5.75 -1.13
C ASN A 57 -21.06 5.57 -0.88
N LEU A 58 -20.21 5.76 -1.90
CA LEU A 58 -18.75 5.59 -1.77
C LEU A 58 -18.16 6.52 -0.68
N GLN A 59 -18.70 7.72 -0.49
CA GLN A 59 -18.30 8.64 0.58
C GLN A 59 -18.48 8.04 1.97
N TRP A 60 -19.50 7.21 2.18
CA TRP A 60 -19.70 6.48 3.42
C TRP A 60 -18.70 5.33 3.57
N LEU A 61 -18.31 4.66 2.48
CA LEU A 61 -17.25 3.64 2.51
C LEU A 61 -15.89 4.24 2.89
N PHE A 62 -15.53 5.41 2.34
CA PHE A 62 -14.31 6.12 2.73
C PHE A 62 -14.37 6.59 4.18
N THR A 63 -15.50 7.16 4.62
CA THR A 63 -15.72 7.58 6.00
C THR A 63 -15.61 6.39 6.97
N GLY A 64 -16.28 5.28 6.67
CA GLY A 64 -16.22 4.05 7.45
C GLY A 64 -14.80 3.47 7.50
N THR A 65 -14.08 3.49 6.38
CA THR A 65 -12.66 3.07 6.33
C THR A 65 -11.77 3.96 7.20
N PHE A 66 -11.97 5.28 7.18
CA PHE A 66 -11.23 6.21 8.03
C PHE A 66 -11.47 5.95 9.51
N VAL A 67 -12.74 5.86 9.93
CA VAL A 67 -13.12 5.58 11.32
C VAL A 67 -12.60 4.20 11.77
N ALA A 68 -12.79 3.17 10.95
CA ALA A 68 -12.32 1.82 11.26
C ALA A 68 -10.79 1.77 11.37
N THR A 69 -10.06 2.48 10.51
CA THR A 69 -8.59 2.56 10.58
C THR A 69 -8.13 3.26 11.87
N LEU A 70 -8.79 4.37 12.24
CA LEU A 70 -8.46 5.14 13.44
C LEU A 70 -8.75 4.36 14.73
N ALA A 71 -9.74 3.47 14.71
CA ALA A 71 -10.04 2.57 15.83
C ALA A 71 -9.12 1.33 15.85
N ALA A 72 -8.92 0.68 14.71
CA ALA A 72 -8.22 -0.60 14.61
C ALA A 72 -6.71 -0.47 14.89
N ILE A 73 -6.05 0.61 14.46
CA ILE A 73 -4.59 0.76 14.63
C ILE A 73 -4.21 0.90 16.11
N PRO A 74 -4.80 1.81 16.90
CA PRO A 74 -4.52 1.88 18.33
C PRO A 74 -4.91 0.61 19.08
N LEU A 75 -6.06 0.01 18.74
CA LEU A 75 -6.50 -1.26 19.34
C LEU A 75 -5.49 -2.37 19.07
N PHE A 76 -5.04 -2.52 17.82
CA PHE A 76 -4.03 -3.50 17.46
C PHE A 76 -2.70 -3.24 18.18
N GLY A 77 -2.25 -1.99 18.26
CA GLY A 77 -1.05 -1.61 19.00
C GLY A 77 -1.12 -1.97 20.50
N TRP A 78 -2.28 -1.75 21.12
CA TRP A 78 -2.55 -2.11 22.53
C TRP A 78 -2.55 -3.62 22.76
N ILE A 79 -3.11 -4.41 21.83
CA ILE A 79 -3.08 -5.88 21.87
C ILE A 79 -1.64 -6.38 21.66
N ALA A 80 -0.95 -5.87 20.65
CA ALA A 80 0.41 -6.25 20.29
C ALA A 80 1.42 -5.96 21.41
N ALA A 81 1.19 -4.92 22.21
CA ALA A 81 2.02 -4.60 23.37
C ALA A 81 1.93 -5.62 24.51
N ARG A 82 0.82 -6.36 24.62
CA ARG A 82 0.61 -7.39 25.66
C ARG A 82 0.82 -8.81 25.16
N ALA A 83 0.74 -9.02 23.85
CA ALA A 83 0.86 -10.34 23.26
C ALA A 83 2.33 -10.78 23.14
N PRO A 84 2.64 -12.08 23.35
CA PRO A 84 3.96 -12.62 23.03
C PRO A 84 4.23 -12.42 21.53
N ARG A 85 5.35 -11.74 21.17
CA ARG A 85 5.69 -11.40 19.77
C ARG A 85 5.56 -12.59 18.81
N ARG A 86 5.97 -13.78 19.27
CA ARG A 86 5.88 -15.04 18.52
C ARG A 86 4.46 -15.43 18.08
N ARG A 87 3.45 -15.09 18.89
CA ARG A 87 2.04 -15.46 18.65
C ARG A 87 1.24 -14.39 17.91
N ILE A 88 1.75 -13.16 17.78
CA ILE A 88 1.03 -12.04 17.14
C ILE A 88 0.63 -12.40 15.71
N LEU A 89 1.56 -12.88 14.89
CA LEU A 89 1.27 -13.24 13.50
C LEU A 89 0.24 -14.35 13.35
N PRO A 90 0.41 -15.56 13.94
CA PRO A 90 -0.55 -16.64 13.75
C PRO A 90 -1.94 -16.30 14.33
N TRP A 91 -2.04 -15.55 15.42
CA TRP A 91 -3.33 -15.10 15.94
C TRP A 91 -4.00 -14.10 15.02
N THR A 92 -3.25 -13.11 14.52
CA THR A 92 -3.77 -12.09 13.60
C THR A 92 -4.23 -12.71 12.28
N TYR A 93 -3.42 -13.61 11.70
CA TYR A 93 -3.75 -14.26 10.43
C TYR A 93 -4.86 -15.29 10.60
N GLY A 94 -4.91 -16.00 11.73
CA GLY A 94 -6.02 -16.89 12.07
C GLY A 94 -7.34 -16.13 12.21
N PHE A 95 -7.33 -14.98 12.91
CA PHE A 95 -8.48 -14.09 12.99
C PHE A 95 -8.93 -13.65 11.58
N PHE A 96 -8.01 -13.13 10.76
CA PHE A 96 -8.36 -12.70 9.41
C PHE A 96 -8.82 -13.83 8.49
N ALA A 97 -8.26 -15.03 8.62
CA ALA A 97 -8.72 -16.22 7.92
C ALA A 97 -10.16 -16.58 8.28
N LEU A 98 -10.52 -16.57 9.57
CA LEU A 98 -11.89 -16.80 10.02
C LEU A 98 -12.86 -15.74 9.48
N ASN A 99 -12.47 -14.47 9.49
CA ASN A 99 -13.27 -13.40 8.90
C ASN A 99 -13.47 -13.59 7.40
N LEU A 100 -12.41 -13.92 6.65
CA LEU A 100 -12.51 -14.18 5.20
C LEU A 100 -13.45 -15.34 4.88
N LEU A 101 -13.40 -16.44 5.65
CA LEU A 101 -14.35 -17.54 5.49
C LEU A 101 -15.78 -17.10 5.83
N GLY A 102 -15.96 -16.27 6.87
CA GLY A 102 -17.24 -15.67 7.20
C GLY A 102 -17.80 -14.82 6.06
N PHE A 103 -16.98 -13.95 5.47
CA PHE A 103 -17.38 -13.16 4.30
C PHE A 103 -17.66 -14.02 3.06
N ALA A 104 -16.84 -15.04 2.81
CA ALA A 104 -17.06 -15.98 1.70
C ALA A 104 -18.42 -16.68 1.84
N ALA A 105 -18.74 -17.21 3.03
CA ALA A 105 -20.02 -17.82 3.32
C ALA A 105 -21.18 -16.81 3.21
N ALA A 106 -21.02 -15.61 3.76
CA ALA A 106 -22.04 -14.56 3.71
C ALA A 106 -22.36 -14.12 2.28
N ILE A 107 -21.34 -13.97 1.42
CA ILE A 107 -21.51 -13.62 0.00
C ILE A 107 -22.10 -14.77 -0.80
N ALA A 108 -21.72 -16.02 -0.52
CA ALA A 108 -22.30 -17.18 -1.17
C ALA A 108 -23.79 -17.34 -0.84
N LEU A 109 -24.20 -17.03 0.40
CA LEU A 109 -25.59 -17.13 0.85
C LEU A 109 -26.45 -15.92 0.43
N GLN A 110 -25.88 -14.71 0.41
CA GLN A 110 -26.58 -13.47 0.12
C GLN A 110 -25.76 -12.58 -0.83
N PRO A 111 -25.60 -12.98 -2.10
CA PRO A 111 -24.73 -12.29 -3.04
C PRO A 111 -25.15 -10.83 -3.25
N ASP A 112 -26.44 -10.49 -3.20
CA ASP A 112 -26.95 -9.15 -3.47
C ASP A 112 -27.04 -8.24 -2.24
N ASN A 113 -26.58 -8.69 -1.07
CA ASN A 113 -26.63 -7.88 0.13
C ASN A 113 -25.55 -6.79 0.16
N ALA A 114 -25.96 -5.56 -0.10
CA ALA A 114 -25.09 -4.38 -0.12
C ALA A 114 -24.34 -4.15 1.22
N TRP A 115 -24.91 -4.52 2.38
CA TRP A 115 -24.24 -4.34 3.66
C TRP A 115 -23.05 -5.27 3.85
N ILE A 116 -23.15 -6.51 3.34
CA ILE A 116 -22.02 -7.45 3.33
C ILE A 116 -20.90 -6.91 2.43
N ALA A 117 -21.26 -6.40 1.25
CA ALA A 117 -20.32 -5.80 0.30
C ALA A 117 -19.59 -4.58 0.91
N ARG A 118 -20.34 -3.66 1.53
CA ARG A 118 -19.79 -2.49 2.25
C ARG A 118 -18.89 -2.89 3.42
N GLY A 119 -19.33 -3.88 4.21
CA GLY A 119 -18.57 -4.42 5.32
C GLY A 119 -17.23 -5.03 4.87
N PHE A 120 -17.25 -5.83 3.81
CA PHE A 120 -16.03 -6.39 3.21
C PHE A 120 -15.09 -5.31 2.68
N TYR A 121 -15.63 -4.27 2.03
CA TYR A 121 -14.85 -3.15 1.52
C TYR A 121 -14.02 -2.48 2.61
N ILE A 122 -14.68 -2.11 3.72
CA ILE A 122 -14.06 -1.47 4.88
C ILE A 122 -13.08 -2.44 5.54
N TRP A 123 -13.49 -3.69 5.75
CA TRP A 123 -12.67 -4.71 6.40
C TRP A 123 -11.37 -4.98 5.63
N LEU A 124 -11.41 -5.18 4.30
CA LEU A 124 -10.21 -5.46 3.52
C LEU A 124 -9.25 -4.25 3.52
N SER A 125 -9.80 -3.04 3.59
CA SER A 125 -9.03 -1.80 3.67
C SER A 125 -8.27 -1.62 4.98
N VAL A 126 -8.74 -2.23 6.08
CA VAL A 126 -8.04 -2.26 7.38
C VAL A 126 -7.10 -3.47 7.45
N PHE A 127 -7.56 -4.63 6.96
CA PHE A 127 -6.78 -5.87 6.86
C PHE A 127 -5.42 -5.63 6.21
N ASN A 128 -5.39 -4.90 5.09
CA ASN A 128 -4.15 -4.71 4.33
C ASN A 128 -3.05 -4.00 5.14
N LEU A 129 -3.41 -3.03 6.00
CA LEU A 129 -2.48 -2.25 6.79
C LEU A 129 -1.88 -3.14 7.88
N LEU A 130 -2.74 -3.88 8.58
CA LEU A 130 -2.33 -4.71 9.71
C LEU A 130 -1.56 -5.95 9.25
N ALA A 131 -2.07 -6.69 8.26
CA ALA A 131 -1.45 -7.93 7.81
C ALA A 131 -0.04 -7.71 7.26
N ILE A 132 0.14 -6.70 6.40
CA ILE A 132 1.45 -6.35 5.84
C ILE A 132 2.39 -5.87 6.95
N SER A 133 1.93 -5.01 7.86
CA SER A 133 2.76 -4.53 8.97
C SER A 133 3.25 -5.69 9.84
N VAL A 134 2.39 -6.66 10.16
CA VAL A 134 2.76 -7.81 11.00
C VAL A 134 3.78 -8.71 10.32
N ALA A 135 3.67 -8.95 9.01
CA ALA A 135 4.67 -9.71 8.26
C ALA A 135 6.06 -9.07 8.32
N TRP A 136 6.12 -7.75 8.13
CA TRP A 136 7.37 -7.00 8.25
C TRP A 136 7.94 -7.01 9.66
N SER A 137 7.09 -6.88 10.68
CA SER A 137 7.51 -6.98 12.07
C SER A 137 8.16 -8.33 12.39
N VAL A 138 7.64 -9.43 11.84
CA VAL A 138 8.27 -10.76 12.02
C VAL A 138 9.67 -10.81 11.42
N LEU A 139 9.91 -10.25 10.22
CA LEU A 139 11.27 -10.18 9.70
C LEU A 139 12.19 -9.32 10.56
N ALA A 140 11.73 -8.14 10.96
CA ALA A 140 12.49 -7.21 11.79
C ALA A 140 12.86 -7.82 13.15
N ASP A 141 11.96 -8.61 13.74
CA ASP A 141 12.22 -9.32 14.99
C ASP A 141 13.23 -10.47 14.81
N LEU A 142 13.15 -11.20 13.69
CA LEU A 142 13.93 -12.42 13.49
C LEU A 142 15.32 -12.18 12.90
N PHE A 143 15.62 -11.07 12.23
CA PHE A 143 16.92 -10.86 11.57
C PHE A 143 17.73 -9.72 12.20
N PRO A 144 19.03 -9.95 12.52
CA PRO A 144 19.97 -8.88 12.86
C PRO A 144 20.08 -7.83 11.77
N VAL A 145 20.48 -6.61 12.15
CA VAL A 145 20.65 -5.48 11.23
C VAL A 145 21.58 -5.82 10.06
N ALA A 146 22.67 -6.55 10.32
CA ALA A 146 23.60 -7.00 9.28
C ALA A 146 22.92 -7.93 8.25
N GLN A 147 22.17 -8.95 8.72
CA GLN A 147 21.43 -9.86 7.85
C GLN A 147 20.29 -9.13 7.14
N ALA A 148 19.58 -8.22 7.83
CA ALA A 148 18.47 -7.46 7.27
C ALA A 148 18.89 -6.62 6.07
N LYS A 149 20.04 -5.91 6.15
CA LYS A 149 20.60 -5.12 5.04
C LYS A 149 20.83 -5.93 3.77
N ARG A 150 21.17 -7.22 3.90
CA ARG A 150 21.51 -8.12 2.79
C ARG A 150 20.29 -8.88 2.27
N LEU A 151 19.45 -9.39 3.17
CA LEU A 151 18.41 -10.37 2.84
C LEU A 151 17.02 -9.75 2.66
N PHE A 152 16.73 -8.58 3.22
CA PHE A 152 15.37 -8.01 3.17
C PHE A 152 14.94 -7.66 1.75
N ALA A 153 15.84 -7.15 0.92
CA ALA A 153 15.52 -6.87 -0.48
C ALA A 153 15.10 -8.13 -1.24
N LEU A 154 15.79 -9.26 -1.00
CA LEU A 154 15.46 -10.53 -1.61
C LEU A 154 14.12 -11.08 -1.10
N MET A 155 13.84 -10.99 0.20
CA MET A 155 12.53 -11.37 0.75
C MET A 155 11.40 -10.46 0.25
N ALA A 156 11.66 -9.15 0.11
CA ALA A 156 10.75 -8.17 -0.45
C ALA A 156 10.42 -8.43 -1.93
N ALA A 157 11.32 -9.09 -2.68
CA ALA A 157 11.03 -9.51 -4.04
C ALA A 157 9.84 -10.49 -4.08
N GLY A 158 9.65 -11.30 -3.03
CA GLY A 158 8.45 -12.13 -2.85
C GLY A 158 7.16 -11.30 -2.83
N ALA A 159 7.17 -10.14 -2.18
CA ALA A 159 6.01 -9.24 -2.15
C ALA A 159 5.69 -8.67 -3.54
N SER A 160 6.71 -8.37 -4.35
CA SER A 160 6.55 -7.89 -5.72
C SER A 160 6.00 -8.99 -6.63
N ALA A 161 6.55 -10.20 -6.54
CA ALA A 161 6.07 -11.37 -7.27
C ALA A 161 4.63 -11.74 -6.88
N GLY A 162 4.30 -11.72 -5.59
CA GLY A 162 2.95 -11.94 -5.08
C GLY A 162 1.98 -10.85 -5.53
N GLY A 163 2.42 -9.59 -5.52
CA GLY A 163 1.62 -8.46 -6.00
C GLY A 163 1.35 -8.48 -7.52
N LEU A 164 2.11 -9.23 -8.31
CA LEU A 164 1.83 -9.50 -9.72
C LEU A 164 0.96 -10.75 -9.91
N ALA A 165 1.30 -11.82 -9.18
CA ALA A 165 0.58 -13.08 -9.26
C ALA A 165 -0.86 -12.97 -8.75
N GLY A 166 -1.11 -12.19 -7.69
CA GLY A 166 -2.43 -12.04 -7.07
C GLY A 166 -3.52 -11.58 -8.05
N PRO A 167 -3.38 -10.41 -8.70
CA PRO A 167 -4.39 -9.93 -9.65
C PRO A 167 -4.54 -10.87 -10.85
N LEU A 168 -3.44 -11.46 -11.34
CA LEU A 168 -3.47 -12.44 -12.42
C LEU A 168 -4.27 -13.70 -12.04
N LEU A 169 -4.04 -14.25 -10.84
CA LEU A 169 -4.84 -15.36 -10.31
C LEU A 169 -6.32 -14.98 -10.20
N GLY A 170 -6.63 -13.77 -9.75
CA GLY A 170 -7.99 -13.24 -9.72
C GLY A 170 -8.64 -13.24 -11.10
N VAL A 171 -7.96 -12.70 -12.11
CA VAL A 171 -8.44 -12.65 -13.51
C VAL A 171 -8.72 -14.04 -14.07
N LEU A 172 -7.81 -14.98 -13.85
CA LEU A 172 -7.89 -16.33 -14.41
C LEU A 172 -8.94 -17.21 -13.70
N LEU A 173 -9.09 -17.03 -12.39
CA LEU A 173 -9.91 -17.93 -11.56
C LEU A 173 -11.30 -17.38 -11.24
N VAL A 174 -11.57 -16.07 -11.39
CA VAL A 174 -12.88 -15.49 -11.05
C VAL A 174 -14.03 -16.15 -11.81
N GLY A 175 -13.81 -16.58 -13.05
CA GLY A 175 -14.84 -17.28 -13.83
C GLY A 175 -15.16 -18.69 -13.35
N ALA A 176 -14.22 -19.36 -12.68
CA ALA A 176 -14.37 -20.74 -12.19
C ALA A 176 -14.71 -20.80 -10.70
N LEU A 177 -14.20 -19.87 -9.90
CA LEU A 177 -14.30 -19.86 -8.44
C LEU A 177 -15.25 -18.81 -7.89
N ASP A 178 -15.81 -17.91 -8.71
CA ASP A 178 -16.60 -16.75 -8.27
C ASP A 178 -15.88 -15.86 -7.22
N LEU A 179 -16.58 -14.87 -6.63
CA LEU A 179 -15.99 -13.98 -5.64
C LEU A 179 -15.75 -14.68 -4.28
N ALA A 180 -16.64 -15.58 -3.86
CA ALA A 180 -16.54 -16.30 -2.60
C ALA A 180 -15.42 -17.34 -2.66
N GLY A 181 -15.28 -18.08 -3.76
CA GLY A 181 -14.17 -19.03 -3.92
C GLY A 181 -12.80 -18.33 -3.99
N LEU A 182 -12.70 -17.13 -4.57
CA LEU A 182 -11.49 -16.30 -4.47
C LEU A 182 -11.15 -15.92 -3.02
N MET A 183 -12.15 -15.66 -2.16
CA MET A 183 -11.93 -15.40 -0.73
C MET A 183 -11.44 -16.64 0.01
N VAL A 184 -11.96 -17.82 -0.32
CA VAL A 184 -11.46 -19.10 0.23
C VAL A 184 -10.02 -19.35 -0.20
N LEU A 185 -9.69 -19.14 -1.49
CA LEU A 185 -8.32 -19.27 -1.98
C LEU A 185 -7.38 -18.27 -1.29
N SER A 186 -7.79 -17.01 -1.14
CA SER A 186 -7.01 -16.01 -0.40
C SER A 186 -6.81 -16.41 1.07
N THR A 187 -7.78 -17.09 1.67
CA THR A 187 -7.64 -17.64 3.04
C THR A 187 -6.56 -18.71 3.09
N ALA A 188 -6.55 -19.64 2.13
CA ALA A 188 -5.52 -20.68 2.03
C ALA A 188 -4.12 -20.06 1.85
N LEU A 189 -4.00 -19.03 1.00
CA LEU A 189 -2.75 -18.28 0.81
C LEU A 189 -2.29 -17.58 2.10
N LEU A 190 -3.23 -16.93 2.83
CA LEU A 190 -2.93 -16.27 4.10
C LEU A 190 -2.44 -17.27 5.17
N LEU A 191 -3.11 -18.42 5.29
CA LEU A 191 -2.69 -19.49 6.21
C LEU A 191 -1.34 -20.09 5.79
N GLY A 192 -1.10 -20.28 4.48
CA GLY A 192 0.20 -20.68 3.95
C GLY A 192 1.31 -19.68 4.31
N SER A 193 1.02 -18.38 4.26
CA SER A 193 1.92 -17.33 4.73
C SER A 193 2.22 -17.45 6.23
N ALA A 194 1.22 -17.76 7.06
CA ALA A 194 1.44 -18.03 8.49
C ALA A 194 2.31 -19.27 8.74
N VAL A 195 2.15 -20.33 7.93
CA VAL A 195 3.00 -21.53 8.00
C VAL A 195 4.44 -21.20 7.61
N ALA A 196 4.65 -20.42 6.55
CA ALA A 196 5.98 -19.96 6.15
C ALA A 196 6.64 -19.09 7.24
N ALA A 197 5.87 -18.20 7.88
CA ALA A 197 6.33 -17.42 9.03
C ALA A 197 6.73 -18.31 10.23
N ARG A 198 5.96 -19.38 10.49
CA ARG A 198 6.29 -20.36 11.52
C ARG A 198 7.57 -21.12 11.19
N ALA A 199 7.78 -21.50 9.94
CA ALA A 199 9.03 -22.13 9.50
C ALA A 199 10.24 -21.22 9.75
N LEU A 200 10.08 -19.91 9.50
CA LEU A 200 11.10 -18.90 9.78
C LEU A 200 11.40 -18.77 11.28
N GLN A 201 10.36 -18.77 12.13
CA GLN A 201 10.52 -18.76 13.59
C GLN A 201 11.25 -20.03 14.07
N VAL A 202 10.87 -21.22 13.57
CA VAL A 202 11.50 -22.50 13.93
C VAL A 202 12.97 -22.53 13.49
N TRP A 203 13.28 -22.00 12.30
CA TRP A 203 14.66 -21.85 11.84
C TRP A 203 15.47 -20.98 12.80
N ARG A 204 14.89 -19.87 13.29
CA ARG A 204 15.55 -18.99 14.27
C ARG A 204 15.70 -19.64 15.63
N ASP A 205 14.72 -20.41 16.11
CA ASP A 205 14.81 -21.13 17.38
C ASP A 205 15.99 -22.12 17.39
N ARG A 206 16.29 -22.75 16.25
CA ARG A 206 17.43 -23.65 16.09
C ARG A 206 18.78 -22.91 16.02
N ARG A 207 18.75 -21.58 15.86
CA ARG A 207 19.92 -20.71 15.63
C ARG A 207 19.77 -19.40 16.42
N PRO A 208 19.79 -19.51 17.76
CA PRO A 208 19.54 -18.37 18.63
C PRO A 208 20.55 -17.26 18.39
N LEU A 209 20.08 -16.03 18.54
CA LEU A 209 20.93 -14.84 18.52
C LEU A 209 21.80 -14.80 19.78
N GLN A 210 22.97 -14.17 19.67
CA GLN A 210 23.79 -13.90 20.85
C GLN A 210 23.06 -12.96 21.82
N ALA A 211 23.24 -13.17 23.13
CA ALA A 211 22.45 -12.53 24.19
C ALA A 211 22.40 -10.99 24.08
N ASP A 212 23.52 -10.34 23.72
CA ASP A 212 23.61 -8.87 23.58
C ASP A 212 22.74 -8.30 22.46
N GLU A 213 22.61 -9.02 21.33
CA GLU A 213 21.75 -8.56 20.23
C GLU A 213 20.25 -8.68 20.55
N THR A 214 19.91 -9.52 21.53
CA THR A 214 18.53 -9.78 21.96
C THR A 214 18.00 -8.66 22.85
N THR A 215 18.87 -8.08 23.68
CA THR A 215 18.52 -7.03 24.66
C THR A 215 18.24 -5.70 23.98
N ALA A 216 19.03 -5.33 22.97
CA ALA A 216 18.82 -4.11 22.17
C ALA A 216 17.50 -4.08 21.38
N ARG A 217 16.91 -5.25 21.07
CA ARG A 217 15.63 -5.37 20.32
C ARG A 217 14.38 -5.47 21.21
N ARG A 218 14.56 -5.73 22.51
CA ARG A 218 13.47 -5.87 23.48
C ARG A 218 12.91 -4.52 23.96
N GLN A 219 13.63 -3.42 23.73
CA GLN A 219 13.07 -2.11 24.02
C GLN A 219 11.85 -1.88 23.11
N PRO A 220 10.63 -1.74 23.68
CA PRO A 220 9.51 -1.31 22.88
C PRO A 220 9.86 0.04 22.26
N LEU A 221 9.49 0.23 21.00
CA LEU A 221 9.38 1.56 20.40
C LEU A 221 8.22 2.26 21.14
N GLY A 222 8.48 2.73 22.34
CA GLY A 222 7.52 3.40 23.19
C GLY A 222 7.14 4.74 22.59
N GLY A 223 5.84 5.04 22.59
CA GLY A 223 5.34 6.34 22.17
C GLY A 223 3.83 6.35 21.97
N ASN A 224 3.21 7.49 22.28
CA ASN A 224 1.81 7.74 21.94
C ASN A 224 1.68 7.79 20.40
N PRO A 225 0.83 6.95 19.76
CA PRO A 225 0.59 6.96 18.31
C PRO A 225 0.20 8.33 17.74
N PHE A 226 -0.39 9.18 18.59
CA PHE A 226 -0.86 10.53 18.25
C PHE A 226 0.15 11.64 18.57
N ALA A 227 1.31 11.32 19.19
CA ALA A 227 2.34 12.32 19.46
C ALA A 227 2.89 12.99 18.19
N GLY A 228 2.76 12.32 17.03
CA GLY A 228 3.16 12.88 15.74
C GLY A 228 2.30 14.03 15.23
N ILE A 229 1.07 14.19 15.72
CA ILE A 229 0.17 15.28 15.27
C ILE A 229 0.78 16.64 15.61
N GLY A 230 1.22 16.82 16.86
CA GLY A 230 1.86 18.06 17.29
C GLY A 230 3.15 18.37 16.53
N THR A 231 3.93 17.35 16.18
CA THR A 231 5.16 17.49 15.37
C THR A 231 4.83 17.98 13.95
N VAL A 232 3.80 17.43 13.32
CA VAL A 232 3.37 17.83 11.97
C VAL A 232 2.89 19.27 11.97
N LEU A 233 2.01 19.66 12.90
CA LEU A 233 1.41 20.99 12.93
C LEU A 233 2.42 22.12 13.22
N ARG A 234 3.52 21.83 13.93
CA ARG A 234 4.55 22.82 14.26
C ARG A 234 5.60 23.03 13.16
N SER A 235 5.69 22.12 12.19
CA SER A 235 6.72 22.18 11.15
C SER A 235 6.11 22.59 9.80
N PRO A 236 6.46 23.77 9.25
CA PRO A 236 5.94 24.20 7.95
C PRO A 236 6.37 23.26 6.80
N TYR A 237 7.48 22.55 6.97
CA TYR A 237 7.93 21.54 6.01
C TYR A 237 7.07 20.27 6.07
N LEU A 238 6.78 19.75 7.28
CA LEU A 238 5.90 18.59 7.44
C LEU A 238 4.45 18.90 7.05
N LEU A 239 3.96 20.12 7.29
CA LEU A 239 2.67 20.60 6.78
C LEU A 239 2.64 20.60 5.25
N GLY A 240 3.73 21.00 4.59
CA GLY A 240 3.84 20.90 3.13
C GLY A 240 3.75 19.46 2.65
N ILE A 241 4.42 18.51 3.32
CA ILE A 241 4.31 17.07 3.01
C ILE A 241 2.88 16.57 3.25
N ALA A 242 2.25 16.97 4.35
CA ALA A 242 0.86 16.63 4.64
C ALA A 242 -0.08 17.16 3.54
N ALA A 243 0.09 18.42 3.11
CA ALA A 243 -0.67 19.02 2.01
C ALA A 243 -0.46 18.26 0.69
N PHE A 244 0.78 17.86 0.37
CA PHE A 244 1.08 17.02 -0.79
C PHE A 244 0.32 15.69 -0.73
N VAL A 245 0.25 15.06 0.44
CA VAL A 245 -0.48 13.80 0.64
C VAL A 245 -1.99 13.99 0.56
N VAL A 246 -2.53 15.09 1.11
CA VAL A 246 -3.94 15.44 0.98
C VAL A 246 -4.30 15.61 -0.50
N LEU A 247 -3.53 16.38 -1.26
CA LEU A 247 -3.79 16.62 -2.68
C LEU A 247 -3.66 15.35 -3.53
N LEU A 248 -2.64 14.52 -3.24
CA LEU A 248 -2.51 13.18 -3.83
C LEU A 248 -3.78 12.36 -3.56
N ALA A 249 -4.21 12.26 -2.29
CA ALA A 249 -5.41 11.52 -1.92
C ALA A 249 -6.65 12.08 -2.63
N SER A 250 -6.85 13.41 -2.63
CA SER A 250 -7.98 14.06 -3.32
C SER A 250 -8.06 13.73 -4.81
N VAL A 251 -6.95 13.85 -5.54
CA VAL A 251 -6.87 13.48 -6.97
C VAL A 251 -7.21 11.99 -7.16
N THR A 252 -6.78 11.14 -6.23
CA THR A 252 -7.07 9.70 -6.25
C THR A 252 -8.54 9.42 -6.02
N THR A 253 -9.14 10.07 -5.04
CA THR A 253 -10.56 9.92 -4.70
C THR A 253 -11.44 10.38 -5.86
N PHE A 254 -11.14 11.52 -6.48
CA PHE A 254 -11.91 12.02 -7.63
C PHE A 254 -11.87 11.03 -8.79
N LEU A 255 -10.68 10.52 -9.12
CA LEU A 255 -10.53 9.51 -10.17
C LEU A 255 -11.23 8.19 -9.81
N TYR A 256 -11.27 7.83 -8.52
CA TYR A 256 -11.94 6.62 -8.02
C TYR A 256 -13.46 6.68 -8.17
N PHE A 257 -14.10 7.83 -7.96
CA PHE A 257 -15.53 7.97 -8.20
C PHE A 257 -15.85 7.81 -9.68
N GLU A 258 -15.03 8.39 -10.57
CA GLU A 258 -15.21 8.21 -12.02
C GLU A 258 -14.96 6.77 -12.44
N GLN A 259 -13.97 6.09 -11.84
CA GLN A 259 -13.73 4.66 -12.01
C GLN A 259 -14.99 3.86 -11.69
N ALA A 260 -15.56 4.06 -10.50
CA ALA A 260 -16.71 3.30 -10.04
C ALA A 260 -17.93 3.49 -10.96
N ARG A 261 -18.21 4.74 -11.35
CA ARG A 261 -19.29 5.10 -12.28
C ARG A 261 -19.10 4.46 -13.66
N LEU A 262 -17.92 4.63 -14.27
CA LEU A 262 -17.65 4.11 -15.62
C LEU A 262 -17.67 2.58 -15.65
N VAL A 263 -17.17 1.93 -14.60
CA VAL A 263 -17.19 0.46 -14.51
C VAL A 263 -18.61 -0.06 -14.30
N GLU A 264 -19.39 0.55 -13.41
CA GLU A 264 -20.80 0.19 -13.20
C GLU A 264 -21.62 0.29 -14.49
N LEU A 265 -21.39 1.34 -15.28
CA LEU A 265 -22.10 1.58 -16.55
C LEU A 265 -21.73 0.57 -17.66
N HIS A 266 -20.47 0.15 -17.74
CA HIS A 266 -19.97 -0.67 -18.87
C HIS A 266 -19.87 -2.16 -18.54
N PHE A 267 -19.80 -2.53 -17.26
CA PHE A 267 -19.60 -3.90 -16.80
C PHE A 267 -20.64 -4.24 -15.72
N PRO A 268 -21.85 -4.66 -16.10
CA PRO A 268 -22.92 -4.96 -15.14
C PRO A 268 -22.66 -6.24 -14.33
N ASP A 269 -21.92 -7.20 -14.88
CA ASP A 269 -21.58 -8.45 -14.19
C ASP A 269 -20.37 -8.27 -13.24
N ARG A 270 -20.48 -8.82 -12.03
CA ARG A 270 -19.46 -8.66 -10.99
C ARG A 270 -18.16 -9.41 -11.29
N ALA A 271 -18.23 -10.56 -11.96
CA ALA A 271 -17.03 -11.29 -12.35
C ALA A 271 -16.27 -10.51 -13.44
N ASP A 272 -17.00 -9.87 -14.36
CA ASP A 272 -16.41 -8.97 -15.36
C ASP A 272 -15.78 -7.72 -14.72
N GLN A 273 -16.46 -7.08 -13.76
CA GLN A 273 -15.87 -5.97 -12.99
C GLN A 273 -14.57 -6.41 -12.29
N ALA A 274 -14.58 -7.56 -11.62
CA ALA A 274 -13.40 -8.09 -10.95
C ALA A 274 -12.28 -8.44 -11.93
N ARG A 275 -12.61 -8.95 -13.12
CA ARG A 275 -11.64 -9.25 -14.18
C ARG A 275 -11.01 -7.98 -14.75
N VAL A 276 -11.80 -6.93 -14.95
CA VAL A 276 -11.33 -5.63 -15.40
C VAL A 276 -10.41 -4.99 -14.37
N PHE A 277 -10.83 -4.93 -13.10
CA PHE A 277 -9.98 -4.41 -12.02
C PHE A 277 -8.70 -5.23 -11.84
N GLY A 278 -8.78 -6.55 -11.93
CA GLY A 278 -7.63 -7.45 -11.86
C GLY A 278 -6.64 -7.22 -13.00
N THR A 279 -7.13 -7.06 -14.23
CA THR A 279 -6.30 -6.75 -15.40
C THR A 279 -5.59 -5.41 -15.23
N LEU A 280 -6.30 -4.36 -14.82
CA LEU A 280 -5.72 -3.03 -14.61
C LEU A 280 -4.68 -3.06 -13.48
N ASP A 281 -4.96 -3.76 -12.37
CA ASP A 281 -4.02 -3.90 -11.26
C ASP A 281 -2.77 -4.68 -11.69
N PHE A 282 -2.91 -5.75 -12.48
CA PHE A 282 -1.77 -6.48 -13.06
C PHE A 282 -0.88 -5.57 -13.93
N ILE A 283 -1.48 -4.81 -14.86
CA ILE A 283 -0.74 -3.88 -15.74
C ILE A 283 0.00 -2.83 -14.91
N VAL A 284 -0.68 -2.23 -13.93
CA VAL A 284 -0.09 -1.24 -13.01
C VAL A 284 1.12 -1.81 -12.29
N GLN A 285 0.97 -3.01 -11.72
CA GLN A 285 2.01 -3.67 -10.94
C GLN A 285 3.20 -4.05 -11.84
N ALA A 286 2.94 -4.53 -13.06
CA ALA A 286 3.98 -4.87 -14.03
C ALA A 286 4.75 -3.62 -14.47
N LEU A 287 4.04 -2.56 -14.83
CA LEU A 287 4.65 -1.29 -15.23
C LEU A 287 5.43 -0.65 -14.08
N ALA A 288 4.89 -0.67 -12.86
CA ALA A 288 5.57 -0.18 -11.67
C ALA A 288 6.88 -0.95 -11.43
N LEU A 289 6.86 -2.28 -11.50
CA LEU A 289 8.06 -3.11 -11.31
C LEU A 289 9.11 -2.84 -12.39
N LEU A 290 8.71 -2.82 -13.66
CA LEU A 290 9.62 -2.51 -14.78
C LEU A 290 10.22 -1.11 -14.62
N THR A 291 9.42 -0.12 -14.26
CA THR A 291 9.90 1.24 -14.04
C THR A 291 10.84 1.32 -12.84
N GLN A 292 10.55 0.62 -11.75
CA GLN A 292 11.42 0.58 -10.57
C GLN A 292 12.78 -0.07 -10.87
N LEU A 293 12.80 -1.16 -11.63
CA LEU A 293 14.03 -1.88 -11.98
C LEU A 293 14.89 -1.12 -13.00
N PHE A 294 14.28 -0.48 -14.01
CA PHE A 294 15.02 0.10 -15.13
C PHE A 294 15.09 1.63 -15.11
N LEU A 295 14.10 2.34 -14.58
CA LEU A 295 13.99 3.79 -14.75
C LEU A 295 14.18 4.57 -13.46
N THR A 296 13.60 4.15 -12.33
CA THR A 296 13.55 4.95 -11.09
C THR A 296 14.94 5.40 -10.63
N GLY A 297 15.91 4.49 -10.57
CA GLY A 297 17.29 4.86 -10.18
C GLY A 297 17.94 5.87 -11.14
N ARG A 298 17.74 5.69 -12.45
CA ARG A 298 18.28 6.59 -13.49
C ARG A 298 17.61 7.97 -13.46
N ILE A 299 16.30 8.02 -13.25
CA ILE A 299 15.53 9.26 -13.12
C ILE A 299 16.02 10.04 -11.89
N VAL A 300 16.15 9.38 -10.73
CA VAL A 300 16.63 10.03 -9.50
C VAL A 300 18.02 10.65 -9.70
N GLN A 301 18.95 9.90 -10.31
CA GLN A 301 20.33 10.36 -10.52
C GLN A 301 20.45 11.49 -11.54
N ARG A 302 19.63 11.48 -12.60
CA ARG A 302 19.76 12.46 -13.70
C ARG A 302 18.83 13.67 -13.60
N LEU A 303 17.62 13.47 -13.08
CA LEU A 303 16.53 14.46 -13.13
C LEU A 303 16.15 15.00 -11.73
N GLY A 304 16.64 14.37 -10.67
CA GLY A 304 16.46 14.83 -9.29
C GLY A 304 15.04 14.69 -8.74
N ILE A 305 14.88 15.10 -7.48
CA ILE A 305 13.64 14.93 -6.70
C ILE A 305 12.45 15.75 -7.23
N VAL A 306 12.71 16.88 -7.91
CA VAL A 306 11.65 17.73 -8.50
C VAL A 306 10.80 16.91 -9.47
N VAL A 307 11.45 16.21 -10.42
CA VAL A 307 10.76 15.42 -11.44
C VAL A 307 9.95 14.28 -10.81
N LEU A 308 10.45 13.65 -9.76
CA LEU A 308 9.73 12.59 -9.04
C LEU A 308 8.42 13.09 -8.43
N LEU A 309 8.41 14.31 -7.91
CA LEU A 309 7.26 14.89 -7.20
C LEU A 309 6.28 15.63 -8.11
N THR A 310 6.70 16.10 -9.29
CA THR A 310 5.85 16.89 -10.19
C THR A 310 5.27 16.09 -11.36
N THR A 311 5.95 15.04 -11.83
CA THR A 311 5.54 14.32 -13.06
C THR A 311 4.14 13.73 -12.94
N VAL A 312 3.87 12.97 -11.88
CA VAL A 312 2.56 12.33 -11.68
C VAL A 312 1.42 13.37 -11.57
N PRO A 313 1.53 14.43 -10.74
CA PRO A 313 0.54 15.49 -10.74
C PRO A 313 0.29 16.15 -12.11
N MET A 314 1.35 16.44 -12.89
CA MET A 314 1.20 17.06 -14.21
C MET A 314 0.48 16.14 -15.20
N VAL A 315 0.84 14.86 -15.20
CA VAL A 315 0.13 13.84 -15.99
C VAL A 315 -1.33 13.72 -15.56
N MET A 316 -1.61 13.83 -14.26
CA MET A 316 -2.99 13.82 -13.75
C MET A 316 -3.80 15.04 -14.16
N ALA A 317 -3.21 16.23 -14.20
CA ALA A 317 -3.88 17.43 -14.70
C ALA A 317 -4.33 17.23 -16.15
N LEU A 318 -3.43 16.73 -17.01
CA LEU A 318 -3.75 16.39 -18.40
C LEU A 318 -4.78 15.27 -18.50
N GLY A 319 -4.65 14.23 -17.68
CA GLY A 319 -5.57 13.09 -17.67
C GLY A 319 -7.00 13.47 -17.27
N PHE A 320 -7.16 14.37 -16.31
CA PHE A 320 -8.48 14.90 -15.95
C PHE A 320 -9.08 15.76 -17.05
N LEU A 321 -8.29 16.62 -17.71
CA LEU A 321 -8.77 17.39 -18.86
C LEU A 321 -9.18 16.48 -20.01
N TRP A 322 -8.43 15.39 -20.24
CA TRP A 322 -8.79 14.41 -21.26
C TRP A 322 -10.09 13.68 -20.91
N LEU A 323 -10.28 13.30 -19.64
CA LEU A 323 -11.55 12.73 -19.16
C LEU A 323 -12.73 13.71 -19.27
N ALA A 324 -12.49 15.02 -19.07
CA ALA A 324 -13.51 16.05 -19.26
C ALA A 324 -14.00 16.12 -20.72
N LEU A 325 -13.09 15.94 -21.68
CA LEU A 325 -13.38 15.97 -23.11
C LEU A 325 -13.95 14.64 -23.64
N ALA A 326 -13.46 13.52 -23.10
CA ALA A 326 -13.80 12.17 -23.55
C ALA A 326 -13.97 11.22 -22.35
N PRO A 327 -15.13 11.24 -21.66
CA PRO A 327 -15.40 10.44 -20.47
C PRO A 327 -15.71 8.98 -20.83
N THR A 328 -14.72 8.29 -21.42
CA THR A 328 -14.82 6.89 -21.83
C THR A 328 -14.01 6.01 -20.90
N PHE A 329 -14.43 4.74 -20.76
CA PHE A 329 -13.69 3.77 -19.96
C PHE A 329 -12.23 3.58 -20.43
N ALA A 330 -11.97 3.65 -21.74
CA ALA A 330 -10.62 3.52 -22.28
C ALA A 330 -9.69 4.67 -21.85
N VAL A 331 -10.17 5.92 -21.92
CA VAL A 331 -9.41 7.10 -21.44
C VAL A 331 -9.15 6.97 -19.94
N PHE A 332 -10.18 6.59 -19.17
CA PHE A 332 -10.05 6.32 -17.75
C PHE A 332 -8.98 5.26 -17.45
N ALA A 333 -8.99 4.13 -18.16
CA ALA A 333 -8.04 3.05 -17.97
C ALA A 333 -6.59 3.53 -18.19
N VAL A 334 -6.33 4.31 -19.24
CA VAL A 334 -5.01 4.89 -19.51
C VAL A 334 -4.59 5.85 -18.39
N VAL A 335 -5.46 6.78 -18.00
CA VAL A 335 -5.18 7.74 -16.93
C VAL A 335 -4.91 7.03 -15.60
N MET A 336 -5.73 6.04 -15.24
CA MET A 336 -5.60 5.30 -13.98
C MET A 336 -4.34 4.45 -13.93
N VAL A 337 -4.02 3.73 -15.02
CA VAL A 337 -2.78 2.94 -15.11
C VAL A 337 -1.57 3.85 -14.97
N THR A 338 -1.56 4.96 -15.70
CA THR A 338 -0.44 5.92 -15.67
C THR A 338 -0.29 6.56 -14.29
N ARG A 339 -1.40 6.97 -13.66
CA ARG A 339 -1.43 7.49 -12.29
C ARG A 339 -0.77 6.51 -11.33
N ARG A 340 -1.30 5.28 -11.27
CA ARG A 340 -0.91 4.30 -10.24
C ARG A 340 0.51 3.80 -10.46
N ALA A 341 0.91 3.53 -11.70
CA ALA A 341 2.28 3.15 -12.01
C ALA A 341 3.26 4.28 -11.68
N GLY A 342 2.94 5.53 -12.07
CA GLY A 342 3.73 6.71 -11.73
C GLY A 342 3.82 6.95 -10.22
N GLU A 343 2.73 6.72 -9.48
CA GLU A 343 2.72 6.82 -8.02
C GLU A 343 3.70 5.83 -7.39
N TYR A 344 3.62 4.54 -7.77
CA TYR A 344 4.50 3.51 -7.22
C TYR A 344 5.96 3.68 -7.64
N ALA A 345 6.22 4.14 -8.86
CA ALA A 345 7.57 4.23 -9.41
C ALA A 345 8.28 5.56 -9.12
N LEU A 346 7.55 6.67 -8.96
CA LEU A 346 8.11 8.02 -8.85
C LEU A 346 7.65 8.75 -7.58
N ALA A 347 6.34 8.97 -7.41
CA ALA A 347 5.84 9.84 -6.35
C ALA A 347 6.11 9.26 -4.95
N ARG A 348 5.95 7.94 -4.77
CA ARG A 348 6.22 7.27 -3.50
C ARG A 348 7.71 7.33 -3.13
N PRO A 349 8.67 6.94 -4.00
CA PRO A 349 10.09 7.17 -3.73
C PRO A 349 10.44 8.65 -3.46
N GLY A 350 9.88 9.58 -4.24
CA GLY A 350 10.11 11.01 -4.05
C GLY A 350 9.64 11.50 -2.67
N ARG A 351 8.47 11.03 -2.21
CA ARG A 351 7.96 11.31 -0.87
C ARG A 351 8.86 10.74 0.22
N GLU A 352 9.40 9.54 0.04
CA GLU A 352 10.36 8.97 0.99
C GLU A 352 11.63 9.82 1.10
N MET A 353 12.10 10.37 -0.03
CA MET A 353 13.26 11.28 -0.06
C MET A 353 13.00 12.58 0.69
N LEU A 354 11.76 13.10 0.73
CA LEU A 354 11.44 14.30 1.51
C LEU A 354 11.67 14.11 3.02
N PHE A 355 11.58 12.87 3.52
CA PHE A 355 11.81 12.55 4.93
C PHE A 355 13.28 12.29 5.29
N THR A 356 14.22 12.36 4.35
CA THR A 356 15.65 12.14 4.65
C THR A 356 16.29 13.29 5.40
N VAL A 357 15.77 14.51 5.21
CA VAL A 357 16.21 15.74 5.89
C VAL A 357 15.49 16.01 7.21
N VAL A 358 14.62 15.09 7.64
CA VAL A 358 13.84 15.23 8.88
C VAL A 358 14.54 14.43 10.00
N PRO A 359 14.70 15.01 11.22
CA PRO A 359 15.29 14.30 12.35
C PRO A 359 14.60 12.95 12.63
N PRO A 360 15.34 11.89 13.03
CA PRO A 360 14.79 10.54 13.16
C PRO A 360 13.52 10.45 14.01
N GLU A 361 13.49 11.07 15.19
CA GLU A 361 12.33 11.04 16.09
C GLU A 361 11.08 11.68 15.46
N ALA A 362 11.25 12.83 14.81
CA ALA A 362 10.18 13.53 14.13
C ALA A 362 9.70 12.74 12.91
N LYS A 363 10.62 12.12 12.16
CA LYS A 363 10.33 11.28 11.01
C LYS A 363 9.40 10.12 11.37
N TYR A 364 9.72 9.33 12.40
CA TYR A 364 8.89 8.17 12.75
C TYR A 364 7.47 8.56 13.16
N LYS A 365 7.33 9.57 14.03
CA LYS A 365 6.03 10.02 14.54
C LYS A 365 5.20 10.70 13.45
N ALA A 366 5.79 11.63 12.71
CA ALA A 366 5.08 12.40 11.69
C ALA A 366 4.70 11.55 10.49
N LYS A 367 5.60 10.67 10.03
CA LYS A 367 5.36 9.81 8.86
C LYS A 367 4.16 8.89 9.09
N ASN A 368 4.07 8.25 10.25
CA ASN A 368 2.94 7.38 10.55
C ASN A 368 1.60 8.13 10.54
N VAL A 369 1.56 9.34 11.12
CA VAL A 369 0.37 10.20 11.11
C VAL A 369 0.00 10.63 9.69
N ILE A 370 0.98 11.04 8.88
CA ILE A 370 0.76 11.48 7.49
C ILE A 370 0.30 10.32 6.60
N ASP A 371 1.00 9.19 6.64
CA ASP A 371 0.72 8.04 5.76
C ASP A 371 -0.59 7.31 6.15
N THR A 372 -1.06 7.48 7.39
CA THR A 372 -2.28 6.82 7.87
C THR A 372 -3.43 7.80 8.06
N ALA A 373 -3.38 8.63 9.11
CA ALA A 373 -4.52 9.44 9.53
C ALA A 373 -4.81 10.57 8.52
N VAL A 374 -3.77 11.27 8.05
CA VAL A 374 -3.93 12.34 7.06
C VAL A 374 -4.39 11.77 5.72
N TYR A 375 -3.75 10.70 5.23
CA TYR A 375 -4.15 10.06 3.97
C TYR A 375 -5.61 9.59 4.00
N ARG A 376 -6.00 8.80 5.02
CA ARG A 376 -7.37 8.27 5.12
C ARG A 376 -8.41 9.35 5.42
N GLY A 377 -8.03 10.37 6.20
CA GLY A 377 -8.89 11.53 6.43
C GLY A 377 -9.08 12.35 5.16
N ALA A 378 -8.03 12.52 4.36
CA ALA A 378 -8.11 13.19 3.07
C ALA A 378 -8.99 12.43 2.08
N ASP A 379 -8.92 11.10 2.03
CA ASP A 379 -9.84 10.28 1.21
C ASP A 379 -11.30 10.54 1.61
N ALA A 380 -11.62 10.50 2.91
CA ALA A 380 -12.98 10.71 3.41
C ALA A 380 -13.49 12.14 3.13
N VAL A 381 -12.69 13.16 3.41
CA VAL A 381 -13.04 14.56 3.13
C VAL A 381 -13.22 14.79 1.63
N SER A 382 -12.29 14.28 0.81
CA SER A 382 -12.34 14.46 -0.65
C SER A 382 -13.55 13.78 -1.28
N ALA A 383 -13.98 12.64 -0.73
CA ALA A 383 -15.20 11.97 -1.17
C ALA A 383 -16.43 12.86 -0.95
N TRP A 384 -16.56 13.47 0.24
CA TRP A 384 -17.64 14.41 0.54
C TRP A 384 -17.56 15.71 -0.28
N VAL A 385 -16.37 16.24 -0.51
CA VAL A 385 -16.17 17.40 -1.39
C VAL A 385 -16.65 17.08 -2.81
N LYS A 386 -16.29 15.91 -3.34
CA LYS A 386 -16.74 15.46 -4.67
C LYS A 386 -18.26 15.33 -4.72
N THR A 387 -18.88 14.66 -3.74
CA THR A 387 -20.35 14.56 -3.64
C THR A 387 -21.02 15.94 -3.55
N GLY A 388 -20.42 16.88 -2.83
CA GLY A 388 -20.89 18.26 -2.76
C GLY A 388 -20.80 18.99 -4.11
N ILE A 389 -19.72 18.78 -4.87
CA ILE A 389 -19.59 19.31 -6.24
C ILE A 389 -20.67 18.73 -7.14
N ASP A 390 -20.91 17.41 -7.12
CA ASP A 390 -21.96 16.78 -7.94
C ASP A 390 -23.36 17.29 -7.59
N ALA A 391 -23.61 17.57 -6.31
CA ALA A 391 -24.90 18.09 -5.85
C ALA A 391 -25.19 19.51 -6.37
N ILE A 392 -24.13 20.29 -6.66
CA ILE A 392 -24.23 21.68 -7.15
C ILE A 392 -24.11 21.73 -8.68
N ALA A 393 -23.28 20.88 -9.26
CA ALA A 393 -22.94 20.86 -10.68
C ALA A 393 -23.38 19.54 -11.33
N SER A 394 -24.38 19.61 -12.20
CA SER A 394 -24.88 18.45 -12.94
C SER A 394 -23.97 18.00 -14.10
N ASN A 395 -22.94 18.78 -14.44
CA ASN A 395 -22.04 18.48 -15.55
C ASN A 395 -20.77 17.75 -15.05
N PRO A 396 -20.54 16.48 -15.47
CA PRO A 396 -19.34 15.71 -15.09
C PRO A 396 -18.01 16.40 -15.41
N ALA A 397 -17.97 17.29 -16.40
CA ALA A 397 -16.78 18.05 -16.75
C ALA A 397 -16.32 18.99 -15.62
N VAL A 398 -17.21 19.45 -14.73
CA VAL A 398 -16.85 20.32 -13.61
C VAL A 398 -15.97 19.57 -12.61
N VAL A 399 -16.30 18.31 -12.31
CA VAL A 399 -15.49 17.46 -11.42
C VAL A 399 -14.11 17.19 -12.02
N ALA A 400 -14.06 16.94 -13.33
CA ALA A 400 -12.82 16.73 -14.04
C ALA A 400 -11.93 17.99 -14.05
N VAL A 401 -12.49 19.17 -14.32
CA VAL A 401 -11.75 20.45 -14.25
C VAL A 401 -11.28 20.75 -12.82
N ALA A 402 -12.11 20.50 -11.80
CA ALA A 402 -11.71 20.62 -10.41
C ALA A 402 -10.56 19.65 -10.07
N GLY A 403 -10.62 18.41 -10.53
CA GLY A 403 -9.54 17.42 -10.42
C GLY A 403 -8.25 17.90 -11.09
N ALA A 404 -8.34 18.50 -12.27
CA ALA A 404 -7.19 19.07 -12.97
C ALA A 404 -6.57 20.24 -12.19
N ALA A 405 -7.38 21.14 -11.66
CA ALA A 405 -6.92 22.25 -10.82
C ALA A 405 -6.21 21.75 -9.55
N LEU A 406 -6.79 20.76 -8.86
CA LEU A 406 -6.17 20.11 -7.70
C LEU A 406 -4.82 19.47 -8.08
N ALA A 407 -4.73 18.82 -9.24
CA ALA A 407 -3.50 18.22 -9.73
C ALA A 407 -2.41 19.27 -10.06
N LEU A 408 -2.78 20.45 -10.54
CA LEU A 408 -1.83 21.58 -10.74
C LEU A 408 -1.31 22.11 -9.40
N VAL A 409 -2.19 22.30 -8.40
CA VAL A 409 -1.79 22.70 -7.04
C VAL A 409 -0.90 21.63 -6.40
N TRP A 410 -1.20 20.36 -6.66
CA TRP A 410 -0.37 19.23 -6.23
C TRP A 410 1.02 19.28 -6.84
N ALA A 411 1.14 19.57 -8.14
CA ALA A 411 2.40 19.74 -8.83
C ALA A 411 3.23 20.88 -8.25
N PHE A 412 2.61 22.05 -8.06
CA PHE A 412 3.25 23.21 -7.46
C PHE A 412 3.76 22.90 -6.04
N THR A 413 2.94 22.21 -5.24
CA THR A 413 3.33 21.76 -3.90
C THR A 413 4.55 20.83 -3.96
N GLY A 414 4.55 19.84 -4.86
CA GLY A 414 5.69 18.94 -5.09
C GLY A 414 6.97 19.67 -5.49
N TRP A 415 6.88 20.65 -6.39
CA TRP A 415 8.00 21.49 -6.80
C TRP A 415 8.56 22.33 -5.64
N SER A 416 7.67 22.97 -4.86
CA SER A 416 8.09 23.79 -3.72
C SER A 416 8.78 22.96 -2.63
N LEU A 417 8.29 21.75 -2.36
CA LEU A 417 8.88 20.80 -1.42
C LEU A 417 10.25 20.31 -1.89
N ALA A 418 10.37 19.96 -3.17
CA ALA A 418 11.64 19.55 -3.76
C ALA A 418 12.73 20.64 -3.60
N ARG A 419 12.38 21.90 -3.85
CA ARG A 419 13.30 23.03 -3.64
C ARG A 419 13.71 23.18 -2.17
N ARG A 420 12.74 23.15 -1.25
CA ARG A 420 13.02 23.23 0.20
C ARG A 420 13.90 22.08 0.68
N GLN A 421 13.64 20.85 0.22
CA GLN A 421 14.45 19.68 0.56
C GLN A 421 15.90 19.84 0.08
N THR A 422 16.10 20.38 -1.12
CA THR A 422 17.45 20.62 -1.67
C THR A 422 18.22 21.65 -0.83
N ILE A 423 17.55 22.73 -0.41
CA ILE A 423 18.14 23.76 0.46
C ILE A 423 18.51 23.18 1.83
N LEU A 424 17.60 22.42 2.46
CA LEU A 424 17.83 21.79 3.75
C LEU A 424 18.95 20.73 3.71
N ALA A 425 19.03 19.97 2.61
CA ALA A 425 20.10 19.00 2.40
C ALA A 425 21.47 19.69 2.25
N ALA A 426 21.53 20.82 1.54
CA ALA A 426 22.76 21.60 1.39
C ALA A 426 23.22 22.19 2.74
N GLY A 427 22.30 22.77 3.53
CA GLY A 427 22.62 23.34 4.85
C GLY A 427 23.04 22.31 5.90
N ALA A 428 22.62 21.05 5.78
CA ALA A 428 23.08 19.96 6.64
C ALA A 428 24.49 19.43 6.25
N SER A 429 24.98 19.81 5.08
CA SER A 429 26.27 19.35 4.53
C SER A 429 27.43 20.30 4.86
N GLU A 430 27.17 21.52 5.34
CA GLU A 430 28.20 22.41 5.88
C GLU A 430 28.53 21.99 7.32
N PRO A 431 29.75 21.50 7.61
CA PRO A 431 30.15 21.30 8.99
C PRO A 431 30.17 22.65 9.69
N ALA A 432 29.76 22.67 10.96
CA ALA A 432 29.93 23.78 11.86
C ALA A 432 31.42 24.12 12.03
N SER A 433 32.01 24.79 11.04
CA SER A 433 33.28 25.49 11.16
C SER A 433 32.95 26.94 11.41
N ARG A 434 32.76 27.28 12.69
CA ARG A 434 33.01 28.58 13.35
C ARG A 434 32.17 28.67 14.62
N GLY A 435 32.85 28.71 15.76
CA GLY A 435 32.30 28.91 17.09
C GLY A 435 33.20 28.27 18.11
#